data_AF-A0A522DIL1-F1
#
_entry.id   AF-A0A522DIL1-F1
#
_cell.length_a   1.000
_cell.length_b   1.000
_cell.length_c   1.000
_cell.angle_alpha   90.00
_cell.angle_beta   90.00
_cell.angle_gamma   90.00
#
_symmetry.space_group_name_H-M   'P 1'
#
loop_
_entity.id
_entity.type
_entity.pdbx_description
1 polymer ?
#
loop_
_entity_poly.entity_id
_entity_poly.type
_entity_poly.pdbx_seq_one_letter_code
_entity_poly.pdbx_strand_id
1 'polypeptide(L)' 'MNDPGGLYDFSTDVTEVPDGLHLVAALTGFADAGGAVTQLSDYFLETLEHRELVEFDNDALLDYRARRP' A
#
# COMPACT_ATOMS: atom_id res chain seq x y z
N MET A 1 0.21 12.86 18.81
CA MET A 1 -0.27 11.74 18.00
C MET A 1 -1.04 12.39 16.88
N ASN A 2 -0.52 12.34 15.64
CA ASN A 2 -1.21 12.93 14.50
C ASN A 2 -2.54 12.20 14.33
N ASP A 3 -3.60 12.93 13.97
CA ASP A 3 -4.88 12.35 13.61
C ASP A 3 -4.66 11.42 12.41
N PRO A 4 -4.91 10.09 12.53
CA PRO A 4 -4.71 9.17 11.42
C PRO A 4 -5.64 9.45 10.24
N GLY A 5 -6.73 10.19 10.43
CA GLY A 5 -7.67 10.54 9.36
C GLY A 5 -7.10 11.44 8.26
N GLY A 6 -5.92 12.02 8.46
CA GLY A 6 -5.22 12.82 7.44
C GLY A 6 -4.11 12.10 6.69
N LEU A 7 -3.93 10.79 6.89
CA LEU A 7 -2.82 10.03 6.30
C LEU A 7 -3.18 9.29 5.02
N TYR A 8 -4.46 9.22 4.68
CA TYR A 8 -4.94 8.46 3.54
C TYR A 8 -6.31 8.96 3.09
N ASP A 9 -6.63 8.69 1.82
CA ASP A 9 -7.94 8.93 1.22
C ASP A 9 -8.56 7.61 0.75
N PHE A 10 -9.88 7.46 0.95
CA PHE A 10 -10.62 6.30 0.47
C PHE A 10 -11.18 6.52 -0.93
N SER A 11 -11.09 5.50 -1.77
CA SER A 11 -11.90 5.41 -2.99
C SER A 11 -13.36 5.10 -2.65
N THR A 12 -14.29 5.56 -3.50
CA THR A 12 -15.74 5.30 -3.37
C THR A 12 -16.04 3.78 -3.31
N ASP A 13 -15.21 3.02 -3.99
CA ASP A 13 -15.24 1.57 -4.16
C ASP A 13 -15.08 0.78 -2.85
N VAL A 14 -14.54 1.41 -1.80
CA VAL A 14 -14.33 0.76 -0.48
C VAL A 14 -15.64 0.23 0.11
N THR A 15 -16.76 0.86 -0.22
CA THR A 15 -18.09 0.49 0.28
C THR A 15 -18.58 -0.88 -0.19
N GLU A 16 -17.98 -1.41 -1.25
CA GLU A 16 -18.34 -2.72 -1.82
C GLU A 16 -17.47 -3.87 -1.28
N VAL A 17 -16.49 -3.56 -0.43
CA VAL A 17 -15.57 -4.56 0.13
C VAL A 17 -16.25 -5.32 1.28
N PRO A 18 -16.37 -6.65 1.20
CA PRO A 18 -16.95 -7.44 2.28
C PRO A 18 -16.08 -7.44 3.55
N ASP A 19 -16.74 -7.52 4.71
CA ASP A 19 -16.07 -7.70 5.98
C ASP A 19 -15.38 -9.08 6.09
N GLY A 20 -14.31 -9.13 6.89
CA GLY A 20 -13.66 -10.39 7.27
C GLY A 20 -12.64 -10.94 6.27
N LEU A 21 -12.30 -10.18 5.22
CA LEU A 21 -11.23 -10.54 4.28
C LEU A 21 -9.85 -10.48 4.94
N HIS A 22 -8.95 -11.36 4.49
CA HIS A 22 -7.55 -11.32 4.91
C HIS A 22 -6.80 -10.19 4.20
N LEU A 23 -6.06 -9.39 4.96
CA LEU A 23 -5.17 -8.37 4.42
C LEU A 23 -3.75 -8.95 4.26
N VAL A 24 -3.19 -8.81 3.07
CA VAL A 24 -1.77 -9.07 2.80
C VAL A 24 -1.06 -7.74 2.64
N ALA A 25 -0.08 -7.46 3.51
CA ALA A 25 0.71 -6.22 3.48
C ALA A 25 2.14 -6.50 3.00
N ALA A 26 2.45 -6.09 1.77
CA ALA A 26 3.76 -6.27 1.13
C ALA A 26 4.56 -4.95 1.14
N LEU A 27 5.22 -4.65 2.25
CA LEU A 27 5.95 -3.40 2.47
C LEU A 27 7.45 -3.54 2.19
N THR A 28 8.00 -2.69 1.32
CA THR A 28 9.43 -2.67 0.99
C THR A 28 10.23 -1.69 1.84
N GLY A 29 11.56 -1.82 1.82
CA GLY A 29 12.48 -0.88 2.45
C GLY A 29 12.90 -1.18 3.90
N PHE A 30 12.57 -2.37 4.42
CA PHE A 30 13.17 -2.90 5.65
C PHE A 30 13.92 -4.21 5.37
N ALA A 31 13.20 -5.28 5.03
CA ALA A 31 13.77 -6.58 4.71
C ALA A 31 13.10 -7.14 3.45
N ASP A 32 13.82 -7.11 2.33
CA ASP A 32 13.36 -7.65 1.04
C ASP A 32 14.47 -8.50 0.39
N ALA A 33 14.81 -9.60 1.05
CA ALA A 33 15.89 -10.48 0.58
C ALA A 33 15.54 -11.08 -0.80
N GLY A 34 16.40 -10.82 -1.78
CA GLY A 34 16.17 -11.28 -3.15
C GLY A 34 15.00 -10.59 -3.86
N GLY A 35 14.48 -9.48 -3.33
CA GLY A 35 13.35 -8.77 -3.94
C GLY A 35 12.02 -9.54 -3.88
N ALA A 36 11.86 -10.44 -2.91
CA ALA A 36 10.68 -11.31 -2.80
C ALA A 36 9.37 -10.52 -2.61
N VAL A 37 9.38 -9.46 -1.80
CA VAL A 37 8.21 -8.59 -1.57
C VAL A 37 7.89 -7.83 -2.85
N THR A 38 8.91 -7.24 -3.48
CA THR A 38 8.76 -6.51 -4.74
C THR A 38 8.17 -7.42 -5.83
N GLN A 39 8.77 -8.60 -6.05
CA GLN A 39 8.28 -9.56 -7.05
C GLN A 39 6.85 -10.05 -6.79
N LEU A 40 6.48 -10.27 -5.51
CA LEU A 40 5.13 -10.69 -5.15
C LEU A 40 4.10 -9.60 -5.48
N SER A 41 4.39 -8.35 -5.10
CA SER A 41 3.52 -7.21 -5.38
C SER A 41 3.36 -7.01 -6.89
N ASP A 42 4.46 -7.01 -7.65
CA ASP A 42 4.44 -6.85 -9.10
C ASP A 42 3.60 -7.95 -9.76
N TYR A 43 3.83 -9.21 -9.38
CA TYR A 43 3.08 -10.33 -9.92
C TYR A 43 1.56 -10.22 -9.65
N PHE A 44 1.14 -9.84 -8.45
CA PHE A 44 -0.29 -9.68 -8.15
C PHE A 44 -0.92 -8.53 -8.92
N LEU A 45 -0.25 -7.39 -9.04
CA LEU A 45 -0.75 -6.25 -9.81
C LEU A 45 -0.80 -6.56 -11.31
N GLU A 46 0.13 -7.35 -11.83
CA GLU A 46 0.16 -7.71 -13.26
C GLU A 46 -0.86 -8.81 -13.63
N THR A 47 -1.16 -9.72 -12.71
CA THR A 47 -1.88 -10.97 -13.07
C THR A 47 -3.29 -11.08 -12.49
N LEU A 48 -3.64 -10.29 -11.47
CA LEU A 48 -4.95 -10.32 -10.86
C LEU A 48 -5.72 -9.05 -11.17
N GLU A 49 -7.04 -9.19 -11.32
CA GLU A 49 -7.93 -8.03 -11.30
C GLU A 49 -7.87 -7.39 -9.91
N HIS A 50 -7.54 -6.11 -9.89
CA HIS A 50 -7.40 -5.32 -8.69
C HIS A 50 -7.93 -3.92 -8.94
N ARG A 51 -8.22 -3.21 -7.85
CA ARG A 51 -8.63 -1.81 -7.86
C ARG A 51 -8.10 -1.12 -6.63
N GLU A 52 -7.88 0.18 -6.75
CA GLU A 52 -7.42 1.00 -5.63
C GLU A 52 -8.58 1.29 -4.67
N LEU A 53 -8.34 1.05 -3.38
CA LEU A 53 -9.31 1.28 -2.31
C LEU A 53 -8.91 2.43 -1.39
N VAL A 54 -7.60 2.61 -1.20
CA VAL A 54 -7.00 3.59 -0.30
C VAL A 54 -5.70 4.08 -0.91
N GLU A 55 -5.51 5.40 -0.96
CA GLU A 55 -4.24 6.04 -1.27
C GLU A 55 -3.66 6.65 0.01
N PHE A 56 -2.39 6.42 0.29
CA PHE A 56 -1.71 7.01 1.44
C PHE A 56 -0.91 8.25 1.04
N ASP A 57 -0.87 9.26 1.90
CA ASP A 57 -0.09 10.48 1.66
C ASP A 57 1.42 10.20 1.85
N ASN A 58 2.12 10.11 0.72
CA ASN A 58 3.57 9.90 0.70
C ASN A 58 4.33 11.07 1.34
N ASP A 59 3.84 12.31 1.24
CA ASP A 59 4.51 13.48 1.83
C ASP A 59 4.44 13.46 3.37
N ALA A 60 3.40 12.85 3.92
CA ALA A 60 3.26 12.64 5.35
C ALA A 60 4.08 11.44 5.87
N LEU A 61 4.40 10.46 5.02
CA LEU A 61 4.94 9.16 5.44
C LEU A 61 6.39 8.88 5.03
N LEU A 62 6.89 9.49 3.95
CA LEU A 62 8.20 9.17 3.39
C LEU A 62 9.24 10.27 3.67
N ASP A 63 10.43 9.85 4.08
CA ASP A 63 11.62 10.69 4.01
C ASP A 63 12.25 10.61 2.62
N TYR A 64 11.91 11.58 1.77
CA TYR A 64 12.45 11.69 0.40
C TYR A 64 13.97 11.90 0.32
N ARG A 65 14.63 12.32 1.41
CA ARG A 65 16.10 12.46 1.41
C ARG A 65 16.77 11.10 1.57
N ALA A 66 16.17 10.21 2.35
CA ALA A 66 16.62 8.83 2.50
C ALA A 66 16.31 7.99 1.25
N ARG A 67 15.23 8.33 0.53
CA ARG A 67 14.75 7.61 -0.66
C ARG A 67 14.37 8.60 -1.74
N ARG A 68 15.31 8.87 -2.65
CA ARG A 68 15.00 9.70 -3.82
C ARG A 68 14.11 8.89 -4.77
N PRO A 69 12.96 9.44 -5.20
CA PRO A 69 12.16 8.82 -6.24
C PRO A 69 12.94 8.69 -7.55
#